data_AF-A0A1S3IXG6-F1
#
_entry.id   AF-A0A1S3IXG6-F1
#
_cell.length_a   1.000
_cell.length_b   1.000
_cell.length_c   1.000
_cell.angle_alpha   90.00
_cell.angle_beta   90.00
_cell.angle_gamma   90.00
#
_symmetry.space_group_name_H-M   'P 1'
#
loop_
_entity.id
_entity.type
_entity.pdbx_description
1 polymer ?
#
loop_
_entity_poly.entity_id
_entity_poly.type
_entity_poly.pdbx_seq_one_letter_code
_entity_poly.pdbx_strand_id
1 'polypeptide(L)'
;MKLTDRKQSQTHVKYLTGKGVFCEKPISQDIAGTEACYVESEKARKPLFCSFNRRYDPSIRGVLNGIEEQNVGDIHMVKMCSRDSPLPPMSYLKISGGIFHDCAVHDIDVICWILHQYPVSVYAQGHAHIKAIAEMDDVDTVAITMKFPSGALAMIDLSRNASYGYDQRLEL
;
A
#
# COMPACT_ATOMS: atom_id res chain seq x y z
N MET A 1 22.06 19.00 1.60
CA MET A 1 21.91 17.55 1.84
C MET A 1 20.99 17.01 0.74
N LYS A 2 21.55 16.51 -0.37
CA LYS A 2 20.78 16.02 -1.52
C LYS A 2 20.30 14.59 -1.21
N LEU A 3 19.00 14.36 -1.28
CA LEU A 3 18.30 13.13 -0.88
C LEU A 3 17.99 12.18 -2.04
N THR A 4 18.78 12.18 -3.13
CA THR A 4 18.37 11.53 -4.39
C THR A 4 19.36 10.52 -4.95
N ASP A 5 20.22 9.90 -4.13
CA ASP A 5 21.17 8.91 -4.67
C ASP A 5 21.46 7.75 -3.70
N ARG A 6 20.45 6.91 -3.42
CA ARG A 6 20.65 5.63 -2.72
C ARG A 6 19.96 4.50 -3.46
N LYS A 7 20.65 3.99 -4.48
CA LYS A 7 20.37 2.68 -5.07
C LYS A 7 20.51 1.60 -3.99
N GLN A 8 19.45 0.80 -3.85
CA GLN A 8 19.43 -0.66 -3.71
C GLN A 8 20.29 -1.27 -2.58
N SER A 9 19.63 -2.01 -1.68
CA SER A 9 20.18 -2.71 -0.49
C SER A 9 20.37 -1.83 0.76
N GLN A 10 19.29 -1.30 1.33
CA GLN A 10 19.33 -0.80 2.71
C GLN A 10 18.18 -1.40 3.51
N THR A 11 18.42 -2.56 4.12
CA THR A 11 17.75 -2.87 5.39
C THR A 11 17.96 -1.67 6.30
N HIS A 12 16.89 -0.93 6.60
CA HIS A 12 16.97 0.32 7.36
C HIS A 12 17.46 0.12 8.82
N VAL A 13 17.63 -1.13 9.24
CA VAL A 13 18.28 -1.59 10.49
C VAL A 13 19.54 -0.78 10.83
N LYS A 14 20.41 -0.48 9.86
CA LYS A 14 21.66 0.27 10.14
C LYS A 14 21.46 1.72 10.58
N TYR A 15 20.25 2.27 10.42
CA TYR A 15 19.94 3.68 10.76
C TYR A 15 19.25 3.86 12.11
N LEU A 16 18.96 2.78 12.82
CA LEU A 16 18.41 2.82 14.19
C LEU A 16 19.48 3.16 15.24
N THR A 17 20.43 4.03 14.89
CA THR A 17 21.45 4.56 15.80
C THR A 17 20.85 5.69 16.65
N GLY A 18 20.08 5.29 17.67
CA GLY A 18 19.60 6.20 18.73
C GLY A 18 18.54 7.24 18.33
N LYS A 19 18.09 7.26 17.07
CA LYS A 19 17.06 8.15 16.54
C LYS A 19 15.83 7.36 16.09
N GLY A 20 14.66 8.02 16.12
CA GLY A 20 13.47 7.52 15.42
C GLY A 20 13.68 7.56 13.91
N VAL A 21 13.05 6.64 13.19
CA VAL A 21 13.18 6.48 11.74
C VAL A 21 11.82 6.64 11.08
N PHE A 22 11.76 7.52 10.09
CA PHE A 22 10.70 7.59 9.09
C PHE A 22 11.20 6.86 7.85
N CYS A 23 10.40 5.92 7.33
CA CYS A 23 10.73 5.11 6.18
C CYS A 23 9.60 5.18 5.16
N GLU A 24 9.94 5.49 3.91
CA GLU A 24 9.02 5.29 2.80
C GLU A 24 8.65 3.81 2.66
N LYS A 25 7.46 3.55 2.12
CA LYS A 25 7.06 2.20 1.77
C LYS A 25 7.93 1.68 0.59
N PRO A 26 8.22 0.37 0.54
CA PRO A 26 8.12 -0.60 1.63
C PRO A 26 9.34 -0.51 2.58
N ILE A 27 9.19 -0.97 3.82
CA ILE A 27 10.29 -1.01 4.83
C ILE A 27 11.45 -1.89 4.36
N SER A 28 11.16 -3.00 3.69
CA SER A 28 12.12 -3.91 3.08
C SER A 28 11.51 -4.51 1.81
N GLN A 29 12.33 -5.14 0.99
CA GLN A 29 11.90 -5.89 -0.19
C GLN A 29 11.32 -7.27 0.15
N ASP A 30 11.50 -7.72 1.40
CA ASP A 30 11.07 -9.02 1.88
C ASP A 30 10.50 -8.95 3.31
N ILE A 31 9.84 -10.04 3.69
CA ILE A 31 9.22 -10.19 5.02
C ILE A 31 10.30 -10.22 6.10
N ALA A 32 11.34 -11.04 5.94
CA ALA A 32 12.40 -11.21 6.92
C ALA A 32 13.13 -9.90 7.23
N GLY A 33 13.43 -9.07 6.22
CA GLY A 33 14.05 -7.76 6.43
C GLY A 33 13.10 -6.76 7.09
N THR A 34 11.81 -6.84 6.79
CA THR A 34 10.78 -6.02 7.47
C THR A 34 10.70 -6.37 8.95
N GLU A 35 10.63 -7.66 9.29
CA GLU A 35 10.63 -8.15 10.67
C GLU A 35 11.89 -7.72 11.41
N ALA A 36 13.07 -7.88 10.80
CA ALA A 36 14.34 -7.46 11.38
C ALA A 36 14.36 -5.96 11.70
N CYS A 37 13.82 -5.11 10.81
CA CYS A 37 13.70 -3.66 11.07
C CYS A 37 12.87 -3.35 12.32
N TYR A 38 11.73 -4.04 12.51
CA TYR A 38 10.88 -3.84 13.68
C TYR A 38 11.52 -4.39 14.97
N VAL A 39 12.13 -5.57 14.93
CA VAL A 39 12.87 -6.14 16.06
C VAL A 39 13.97 -5.19 16.54
N GLU A 40 14.72 -4.59 15.62
CA GLU A 40 15.78 -3.64 15.98
C GLU A 40 15.22 -2.31 16.50
N SER A 41 14.08 -1.85 15.97
CA SER A 41 13.37 -0.65 16.44
C SER A 41 12.92 -0.82 17.89
N GLU A 42 12.37 -1.99 18.23
CA GLU A 42 11.98 -2.35 19.59
C GLU A 42 13.18 -2.41 20.54
N LYS A 43 14.27 -3.10 20.16
CA LYS A 43 15.51 -3.16 20.95
C LYS A 43 16.09 -1.77 21.22
N ALA A 44 16.10 -0.90 20.21
CA ALA A 44 16.59 0.46 20.34
C ALA A 44 15.65 1.38 21.14
N ARG A 45 14.39 0.95 21.37
CA ARG A 45 13.31 1.78 21.93
C ARG A 45 13.17 3.10 21.16
N LYS A 46 13.20 3.01 19.83
CA LYS A 46 13.02 4.15 18.93
C LYS A 46 11.91 3.84 17.94
N PRO A 47 11.05 4.80 17.60
CA PRO A 47 9.96 4.55 16.67
C PRO A 47 10.52 4.26 15.27
N LEU A 48 9.96 3.24 14.61
CA LEU A 48 10.06 3.02 13.18
C LEU A 48 8.68 3.28 12.57
N PHE A 49 8.59 4.33 11.76
CA PHE A 49 7.36 4.76 11.12
C PHE A 49 7.42 4.47 9.62
N CYS A 50 6.54 3.59 9.14
CA CYS A 50 6.34 3.34 7.71
C CYS A 50 5.27 4.29 7.16
N SER A 51 5.60 5.07 6.15
CA SER A 51 4.72 6.12 5.65
C SER A 51 3.65 5.64 4.69
N PHE A 52 2.61 5.01 5.23
CA PHE A 52 1.33 4.89 4.54
C PHE A 52 0.57 6.22 4.61
N ASN A 53 1.00 7.17 3.77
CA ASN A 53 0.53 8.55 3.77
C ASN A 53 -1.00 8.68 3.58
N ARG A 54 -1.66 7.73 2.88
CA ARG A 54 -3.12 7.74 2.68
C ARG A 54 -3.92 7.72 3.98
N ARG A 55 -3.37 7.18 5.07
CA ARG A 55 -4.01 7.22 6.39
C ARG A 55 -4.17 8.64 6.95
N TYR A 56 -3.40 9.59 6.42
CA TYR A 56 -3.40 10.99 6.82
C TYR A 56 -4.13 11.89 5.81
N ASP A 57 -4.70 11.32 4.75
CA ASP A 57 -5.59 12.06 3.86
C ASP A 57 -6.86 12.47 4.63
N PRO A 58 -7.27 13.75 4.63
CA PRO A 58 -8.45 14.21 5.37
C PRO A 58 -9.75 13.50 4.98
N SER A 59 -9.89 13.08 3.73
CA SER A 59 -11.10 12.41 3.22
C SER A 59 -11.17 10.98 3.74
N ILE A 60 -10.06 10.23 3.68
CA ILE A 60 -9.97 8.88 4.26
C ILE A 60 -10.13 8.95 5.78
N ARG A 61 -9.50 9.94 6.44
CA ARG A 61 -9.66 10.11 7.88
C ARG A 61 -11.10 10.47 8.25
N GLY A 62 -11.81 11.23 7.42
CA GLY A 62 -13.23 11.50 7.57
C GLY A 62 -14.08 10.23 7.59
N VAL A 63 -13.77 9.25 6.72
CA VAL A 63 -14.42 7.93 6.74
C VAL A 63 -14.18 7.21 8.06
N LEU A 64 -12.93 7.17 8.54
CA LEU A 64 -12.63 6.55 9.84
C LEU A 64 -13.33 7.23 11.01
N ASN A 65 -13.38 8.56 11.03
CA ASN A 65 -14.12 9.28 12.07
C ASN A 65 -15.60 8.88 12.04
N GLY A 66 -16.21 8.71 10.85
CA GLY A 66 -17.58 8.22 10.72
C GLY A 66 -17.78 6.80 11.27
N ILE A 67 -16.78 5.92 11.15
CA ILE A 67 -16.79 4.59 11.78
C ILE A 67 -16.69 4.72 13.30
N GLU A 68 -15.73 5.49 13.80
CA GLU A 68 -15.49 5.71 15.24
C GLU A 68 -16.71 6.34 15.93
N GLU A 69 -17.43 7.21 15.23
CA GLU A 69 -18.70 7.83 15.67
C GLU A 69 -19.93 6.93 15.51
N GLN A 70 -19.76 5.70 15.00
CA GLN A 70 -20.84 4.72 14.76
C GLN A 70 -21.90 5.16 13.74
N ASN A 71 -21.54 6.01 12.78
CA ASN A 71 -22.47 6.54 11.77
C ASN A 71 -22.74 5.58 10.58
N VAL A 72 -21.98 4.49 10.45
CA VAL A 72 -22.02 3.57 9.28
C VAL A 72 -22.47 2.14 9.62
N GLY A 73 -22.68 1.82 10.90
CA GLY A 73 -23.06 0.47 11.33
C GLY A 73 -21.98 -0.59 11.06
N ASP A 74 -22.41 -1.84 10.85
CA ASP A 74 -21.51 -2.96 10.55
C ASP A 74 -21.01 -2.88 9.10
N ILE A 75 -19.69 -2.92 8.91
CA ILE A 75 -19.06 -2.87 7.59
C ILE A 75 -19.18 -4.25 6.91
N HIS A 76 -19.97 -4.32 5.84
CA HIS A 76 -20.13 -5.56 5.06
C HIS A 76 -19.26 -5.57 3.79
N MET A 77 -18.99 -4.41 3.21
CA MET A 77 -18.23 -4.25 1.98
C MET A 77 -17.24 -3.11 2.14
N VAL A 78 -16.07 -3.20 1.51
CA VAL A 78 -15.17 -2.06 1.30
C VAL A 78 -14.78 -2.04 -0.16
N LYS A 79 -14.93 -0.91 -0.85
CA LYS A 79 -14.46 -0.77 -2.23
C LYS A 79 -13.41 0.32 -2.31
N MET A 80 -12.30 -0.01 -2.94
CA MET A 80 -11.26 0.95 -3.27
C MET A 80 -11.06 1.00 -4.77
N CYS A 81 -10.97 2.22 -5.28
CA CYS A 81 -10.52 2.51 -6.63
C CYS A 81 -9.22 3.30 -6.53
N SER A 82 -8.17 2.80 -7.16
CA SER A 82 -6.88 3.48 -7.24
C SER A 82 -6.38 3.48 -8.67
N ARG A 83 -6.33 4.66 -9.30
CA ARG A 83 -5.84 4.78 -10.67
C ARG A 83 -4.80 5.88 -10.78
N ASP A 84 -3.64 5.50 -11.28
CA ASP A 84 -2.48 6.39 -11.38
C ASP A 84 -2.58 7.28 -12.63
N SER A 85 -2.08 8.51 -12.45
CA SER A 85 -1.86 9.47 -13.53
C SER A 85 -0.81 10.50 -13.08
N PRO A 86 0.25 10.77 -13.87
CA PRO A 86 0.62 10.08 -15.10
C PRO A 86 1.15 8.66 -14.82
N LEU A 87 1.26 7.85 -15.89
CA LEU A 87 1.96 6.57 -15.84
C LEU A 87 3.41 6.77 -15.34
N PRO A 88 3.89 6.02 -14.33
CA PRO A 88 5.27 6.10 -13.89
C PRO A 88 6.26 5.71 -15.00
N PRO A 89 7.50 6.25 -14.99
CA PRO A 89 8.48 5.90 -16.00
C PRO A 89 8.85 4.41 -15.92
N MET A 90 9.05 3.77 -17.07
CA MET A 90 9.41 2.34 -17.13
C MET A 90 10.67 1.99 -16.34
N SER A 91 11.61 2.93 -16.20
CA SER A 91 12.81 2.75 -15.37
C SER A 91 12.49 2.55 -13.89
N TYR A 92 11.41 3.14 -13.39
CA TYR A 92 10.91 2.95 -12.03
C TYR A 92 10.15 1.63 -11.90
N LEU A 93 9.25 1.33 -12.84
CA LEU A 93 8.44 0.09 -12.79
C LEU A 93 9.32 -1.17 -12.77
N LYS A 94 10.47 -1.15 -13.48
CA LYS A 94 11.46 -2.25 -13.45
C LYS A 94 12.01 -2.58 -12.06
N ILE A 95 11.94 -1.64 -11.12
CA ILE A 95 12.50 -1.78 -9.77
C ILE A 95 11.44 -1.64 -8.68
N SER A 96 10.15 -1.51 -9.03
CA SER A 96 9.09 -1.18 -8.07
C SER A 96 8.59 -2.39 -7.27
N GLY A 97 8.94 -3.62 -7.69
CA GLY A 97 8.40 -4.85 -7.13
C GLY A 97 7.03 -5.26 -7.71
N GLY A 98 6.64 -4.66 -8.83
CA GLY A 98 5.36 -4.92 -9.50
C GLY A 98 4.19 -4.14 -8.90
N ILE A 99 3.05 -4.16 -9.59
CA ILE A 99 1.90 -3.31 -9.23
C ILE A 99 1.30 -3.63 -7.83
N PHE A 100 1.41 -4.88 -7.37
CA PHE A 100 0.88 -5.27 -6.06
C PHE A 100 1.70 -4.66 -4.90
N HIS A 101 3.03 -4.74 -4.99
CA HIS A 101 3.92 -4.17 -3.97
C HIS A 101 3.98 -2.65 -4.06
N ASP A 102 3.92 -2.10 -5.27
CA ASP A 102 4.08 -0.67 -5.47
C ASP A 102 2.78 0.12 -5.24
N CYS A 103 1.65 -0.39 -5.73
CA CYS A 103 0.38 0.34 -5.67
C CYS A 103 -0.63 -0.29 -4.72
N ALA A 104 -0.98 -1.57 -4.93
CA ALA A 104 -2.06 -2.22 -4.16
C ALA A 104 -1.78 -2.24 -2.66
N VAL A 105 -0.51 -2.18 -2.25
CA VAL A 105 -0.10 -2.10 -0.84
C VAL A 105 -0.79 -0.96 -0.07
N HIS A 106 -1.06 0.17 -0.73
CA HIS A 106 -1.75 1.29 -0.10
C HIS A 106 -3.23 1.00 0.16
N ASP A 107 -3.90 0.31 -0.76
CA ASP A 107 -5.30 -0.07 -0.62
C ASP A 107 -5.47 -1.16 0.43
N ILE A 108 -4.59 -2.17 0.39
CA ILE A 108 -4.54 -3.24 1.38
C ILE A 108 -4.31 -2.66 2.78
N ASP A 109 -3.40 -1.69 2.90
CA ASP A 109 -3.13 -0.99 4.17
C ASP A 109 -4.38 -0.27 4.71
N VAL A 110 -5.08 0.49 3.87
CA VAL A 110 -6.29 1.23 4.25
C VAL A 110 -7.43 0.29 4.62
N ILE A 111 -7.67 -0.77 3.85
CA ILE A 111 -8.73 -1.76 4.13
C ILE A 111 -8.45 -2.47 5.47
N CYS A 112 -7.22 -2.95 5.69
CA CYS A 112 -6.84 -3.59 6.95
C CYS A 112 -6.94 -2.62 8.12
N TRP A 113 -6.62 -1.34 7.90
CA TRP A 113 -6.73 -0.30 8.92
C TRP A 113 -8.18 -0.01 9.30
N ILE A 114 -9.08 0.12 8.32
CA ILE A 114 -10.51 0.37 8.52
C ILE A 114 -11.19 -0.80 9.23
N LEU A 115 -10.87 -2.03 8.82
CA LEU A 115 -11.54 -3.22 9.36
C LEU A 115 -10.91 -3.71 10.67
N HIS A 116 -9.70 -3.27 11.02
CA HIS A 116 -8.91 -3.76 12.16
C HIS A 116 -8.67 -5.29 12.15
N GLN A 117 -8.59 -5.88 10.96
CA GLN A 117 -8.37 -7.31 10.75
C GLN A 117 -7.62 -7.55 9.45
N TYR A 118 -7.00 -8.72 9.34
CA TYR A 118 -6.34 -9.18 8.11
C TYR A 118 -7.26 -10.12 7.34
N PRO A 119 -7.17 -10.17 6.00
CA PRO A 119 -7.99 -11.05 5.18
C PRO A 119 -7.65 -12.52 5.42
N VAL A 120 -8.65 -13.40 5.36
CA VAL A 120 -8.49 -14.86 5.39
C VAL A 120 -8.37 -15.46 3.99
N SER A 121 -8.79 -14.74 2.95
CA SER A 121 -8.58 -15.14 1.56
C SER A 121 -8.48 -13.92 0.65
N VAL A 122 -7.62 -14.02 -0.36
CA VAL A 122 -7.44 -13.01 -1.40
C VAL A 122 -7.49 -13.70 -2.76
N TYR A 123 -8.21 -13.10 -3.71
CA TYR A 123 -8.21 -13.51 -5.11
C TYR A 123 -7.94 -12.28 -5.98
N ALA A 124 -7.01 -12.41 -6.92
CA ALA A 124 -6.64 -11.33 -7.82
C ALA A 124 -6.60 -11.80 -9.28
N GLN A 125 -6.98 -10.89 -10.18
CA GLN A 125 -6.79 -11.03 -11.62
C GLN A 125 -6.11 -9.76 -12.13
N GLY A 126 -5.22 -9.90 -13.10
CA GLY A 126 -4.52 -8.78 -13.69
C GLY A 126 -4.29 -8.96 -15.19
N HIS A 127 -4.15 -7.84 -15.88
CA HIS A 127 -3.81 -7.79 -17.30
C HIS A 127 -2.87 -6.62 -17.59
N ALA A 128 -2.02 -6.79 -18.60
CA ALA A 128 -1.14 -5.76 -19.11
C ALA A 128 -1.67 -5.25 -20.46
N HIS A 129 -2.35 -4.11 -20.47
CA HIS A 129 -2.76 -3.43 -21.69
C HIS A 129 -1.60 -2.66 -22.36
N ILE A 130 -0.55 -2.34 -21.60
CA ILE A 130 0.63 -1.61 -22.04
C ILE A 130 1.74 -2.63 -22.35
N LYS A 131 2.12 -2.72 -23.63
CA LYS A 131 3.13 -3.68 -24.11
C LYS A 131 4.43 -3.66 -23.31
N ALA A 132 4.96 -2.47 -23.00
CA ALA A 132 6.21 -2.35 -22.26
C ALA A 132 6.12 -2.89 -20.82
N ILE A 133 4.93 -2.88 -20.19
CA ILE A 133 4.70 -3.47 -18.86
C ILE A 133 4.61 -4.99 -18.98
N ALA A 134 3.89 -5.50 -19.99
CA ALA A 134 3.82 -6.92 -20.28
C ALA A 134 5.21 -7.55 -20.55
N GLU A 135 6.08 -6.84 -21.28
CA GLU A 135 7.47 -7.27 -21.55
C GLU A 135 8.35 -7.39 -20.30
N MET A 136 7.92 -6.82 -19.17
CA MET A 136 8.61 -6.89 -17.88
C MET A 136 7.94 -7.87 -16.90
N ASP A 137 6.97 -8.66 -17.36
CA ASP A 137 6.19 -9.61 -16.55
C ASP A 137 5.46 -8.96 -15.36
N ASP A 138 4.97 -7.72 -15.56
CA ASP A 138 4.09 -7.01 -14.65
C ASP A 138 2.73 -6.75 -15.32
N VAL A 139 1.76 -6.27 -14.55
CA VAL A 139 0.41 -5.94 -15.05
C VAL A 139 0.07 -4.49 -14.73
N ASP A 140 -0.75 -3.85 -15.56
CA ASP A 140 -1.12 -2.44 -15.39
C ASP A 140 -2.56 -2.22 -14.95
N THR A 141 -3.38 -3.27 -14.99
CA THR A 141 -4.77 -3.25 -14.56
C THR A 141 -5.06 -4.49 -13.73
N VAL A 142 -5.58 -4.30 -12.52
CA VAL A 142 -5.78 -5.37 -11.53
C VAL A 142 -7.15 -5.22 -10.85
N ALA A 143 -7.81 -6.36 -10.65
CA ALA A 143 -8.95 -6.48 -9.76
C ALA A 143 -8.59 -7.44 -8.61
N ILE A 144 -8.86 -7.03 -7.37
CA ILE A 144 -8.62 -7.84 -6.16
C ILE A 144 -9.92 -7.97 -5.39
N THR A 145 -10.19 -9.16 -4.88
CA THR A 145 -11.27 -9.42 -3.91
C THR A 145 -10.70 -10.08 -2.65
N MET A 146 -11.22 -9.68 -1.50
CA MET A 146 -10.73 -10.11 -0.19
C MET A 146 -11.90 -10.52 0.69
N LYS A 147 -11.70 -11.54 1.54
CA LYS A 147 -12.65 -11.96 2.59
C LYS A 147 -11.99 -11.86 3.94
N PHE A 148 -12.73 -11.40 4.93
CA PHE A 148 -12.25 -11.23 6.30
C PHE A 148 -12.94 -12.15 7.32
N PRO A 149 -12.35 -12.33 8.53
CA PRO A 149 -12.93 -13.15 9.59
C PRO A 149 -14.36 -12.75 9.98
N SER A 150 -14.66 -11.44 10.00
CA SER A 150 -16.01 -10.94 10.31
C SER A 150 -17.08 -11.30 9.26
N GLY A 151 -16.68 -11.81 8.09
CA GLY A 151 -17.55 -11.99 6.93
C GLY A 151 -17.56 -10.79 5.98
N ALA A 152 -16.97 -9.65 6.36
CA ALA A 152 -16.80 -8.51 5.47
C ALA A 152 -16.02 -8.90 4.20
N LEU A 153 -16.40 -8.27 3.09
CA LEU A 153 -15.73 -8.40 1.80
C LEU A 153 -15.06 -7.09 1.44
N ALA A 154 -13.99 -7.16 0.65
CA ALA A 154 -13.41 -5.97 0.04
C ALA A 154 -13.07 -6.19 -1.44
N MET A 155 -13.11 -5.10 -2.21
CA MET A 155 -12.74 -5.08 -3.62
C MET A 155 -11.79 -3.92 -3.89
N ILE A 156 -10.76 -4.17 -4.71
CA ILE A 156 -9.84 -3.14 -5.19
C ILE A 156 -9.86 -3.18 -6.72
N ASP A 157 -10.14 -2.05 -7.37
CA ASP A 157 -9.84 -1.85 -8.78
C ASP A 157 -8.64 -0.91 -8.92
N LEU A 158 -7.61 -1.39 -9.62
CA LEU A 158 -6.32 -0.74 -9.70
C LEU A 158 -5.90 -0.59 -11.17
N SER A 159 -5.46 0.61 -11.55
CA SER A 159 -4.96 0.88 -12.91
C SER A 159 -3.77 1.83 -12.90
N ARG A 160 -2.77 1.58 -13.75
CA ARG A 160 -1.65 2.50 -13.98
C ARG A 160 -1.97 3.63 -14.97
N ASN A 161 -3.17 3.62 -15.55
CA ASN A 161 -3.53 4.51 -16.65
C ASN A 161 -4.93 5.09 -16.50
N ALA A 162 -5.03 6.23 -15.82
CA ALA A 162 -6.21 7.09 -15.83
C ALA A 162 -5.94 8.39 -16.63
N SER A 163 -6.54 8.48 -17.82
CA SER A 163 -6.38 9.64 -18.71
C SER A 163 -7.00 10.93 -18.15
N TYR A 164 -7.88 10.81 -17.16
CA TYR A 164 -8.62 11.91 -16.54
C TYR A 164 -8.00 12.41 -15.22
N GLY A 165 -6.87 11.83 -14.78
CA GLY A 165 -6.17 12.21 -13.56
C GLY A 165 -6.17 11.11 -12.49
N TYR A 166 -5.66 11.46 -11.31
CA TYR A 166 -5.54 10.53 -10.18
C TYR A 166 -6.93 10.20 -9.61
N ASP A 167 -7.32 8.93 -9.58
CA ASP A 167 -8.62 8.47 -9.08
C ASP A 167 -8.42 7.64 -7.81
N GLN A 168 -8.80 8.19 -6.66
CA GLN A 168 -8.64 7.55 -5.35
C GLN A 168 -9.98 7.64 -4.62
N ARG A 169 -10.70 6.53 -4.56
CA ARG A 169 -12.04 6.46 -3.93
C ARG A 169 -12.10 5.33 -2.93
N LEU A 170 -12.87 5.56 -1.87
CA LEU A 170 -13.16 4.62 -0.79
C LEU A 170 -14.66 4.64 -0.54
N GLU A 171 -15.28 3.47 -0.50
CA GLU A 171 -16.70 3.24 -0.18
C GLU A 171 -16.79 2.11 0.86
N LEU A 172 -17.71 2.26 1.82
CA LEU A 172 -18.08 1.25 2.82
C LEU A 172 -19.53 0.81 2.59
#